data_AF-A0A7X7KXF2-F1
#
_entry.id   AF-A0A7X7KXF2-F1
#
_cell.length_a   1.000
_cell.length_b   1.000
_cell.length_c   1.000
_cell.angle_alpha   90.00
_cell.angle_beta   90.00
_cell.angle_gamma   90.00
#
_symmetry.space_group_name_H-M   'P 1'
#
loop_
_entity.id
_entity.type
_entity.pdbx_description
1 polymer ?
#
loop_
_entity_poly.entity_id
_entity_poly.type
_entity_poly.pdbx_seq_one_letter_code
_entity_poly.pdbx_strand_id
1 'polypeptide(L)'
;MHSGKSLEVFDEPLKLAAAKLDEAGREAFRARTVAAWTAAGRDPDTARAFVDKLFEGKYIPHVIEPSAGVDRLALALICNAYREEKLVDDKGREDVRTVLRFDPAIAPIKVAVFPLVKNKPELVACAREIFAGLQRRWNCFWDASGAIGRRYRRQDEAGTPYCVTVDFQTLEDGTVTVRDRDTMQQERLTPAALKARLDERIG
;
A
#
# COMPACT_ATOMS: atom_id res chain seq x y z
N MET A 1 -31.66 -17.55 11.57
CA MET A 1 -31.65 -18.92 10.99
C MET A 1 -30.41 -19.64 11.51
N HIS A 2 -30.53 -20.51 12.51
CA HIS A 2 -29.49 -21.51 12.77
C HIS A 2 -29.83 -22.72 11.90
N SER A 3 -28.91 -23.16 11.05
CA SER A 3 -29.12 -24.21 10.04
C SER A 3 -29.47 -25.59 10.63
N GLY A 4 -29.58 -25.76 11.95
CA GLY A 4 -29.74 -27.08 12.61
C GLY A 4 -28.55 -28.02 12.42
N LYS A 5 -27.50 -27.59 11.71
CA LYS A 5 -26.29 -28.36 11.44
C LYS A 5 -25.32 -28.19 12.61
N SER A 6 -24.62 -29.28 12.96
CA SER A 6 -23.55 -29.25 13.95
C SER A 6 -22.47 -28.23 13.51
N LEU A 7 -21.96 -27.47 14.48
CA LEU A 7 -20.82 -26.56 14.29
C LEU A 7 -19.47 -27.28 14.50
N GLU A 8 -19.51 -28.58 14.82
CA GLU A 8 -18.32 -29.39 15.00
C GLU A 8 -17.70 -29.73 13.64
N VAL A 9 -16.38 -29.52 13.56
CA VAL A 9 -15.55 -29.92 12.43
C VAL A 9 -14.79 -31.18 12.84
N PHE A 10 -14.65 -32.11 11.90
CA PHE A 10 -13.79 -33.28 12.03
C PHE A 10 -12.43 -33.03 11.35
N ASP A 11 -11.36 -33.26 12.09
CA ASP A 11 -9.95 -33.06 11.69
C ASP A 11 -9.18 -34.36 11.87
N GLU A 12 -8.90 -35.01 10.74
CA GLU A 12 -8.16 -36.28 10.68
C GLU A 12 -6.70 -36.14 11.17
N PRO A 13 -5.91 -35.12 10.76
CA PRO A 13 -4.60 -34.86 11.36
C PRO A 13 -4.61 -34.77 12.89
N LEU A 14 -5.59 -34.07 13.47
CA LEU A 14 -5.74 -33.94 14.92
C LEU A 14 -6.00 -35.31 15.57
N LYS A 15 -6.91 -36.10 15.01
CA LYS A 15 -7.21 -37.46 15.49
C LYS A 15 -5.97 -38.36 15.45
N LEU A 16 -5.21 -38.33 14.36
CA LEU A 16 -3.98 -39.09 14.21
C LEU A 16 -2.90 -38.63 15.18
N ALA A 17 -2.80 -37.33 15.47
CA ALA A 17 -1.90 -36.80 16.48
C ALA A 17 -2.30 -37.27 17.89
N ALA A 18 -3.58 -37.24 18.23
CA ALA A 18 -4.10 -37.75 19.49
C ALA A 18 -3.86 -39.26 19.66
N ALA A 19 -3.93 -40.04 18.56
CA ALA A 19 -3.65 -41.48 18.57
C ALA A 19 -2.18 -41.82 18.89
N LYS A 20 -1.24 -40.88 18.68
CA LYS A 20 0.18 -41.05 19.01
C LYS A 20 0.52 -40.76 20.48
N LEU A 21 -0.40 -40.15 21.23
CA LEU A 21 -0.23 -39.90 22.65
C LEU A 21 -0.48 -41.18 23.45
N ASP A 22 0.43 -41.50 24.36
CA ASP A 22 0.21 -42.51 25.39
C ASP A 22 -0.79 -42.01 26.45
N GLU A 23 -1.18 -42.90 27.36
CA GLU A 23 -2.16 -42.60 28.40
C GLU A 23 -1.71 -41.45 29.31
N ALA A 24 -0.43 -41.42 29.68
CA ALA A 24 0.16 -40.35 30.48
C ALA A 24 0.10 -38.99 29.75
N GLY A 25 0.39 -38.95 28.45
CA GLY A 25 0.32 -37.74 27.63
C GLY A 25 -1.09 -37.21 27.47
N ARG A 26 -2.08 -38.10 27.31
CA ARG A 26 -3.51 -37.73 27.24
C ARG A 26 -4.01 -37.13 28.55
N GLU A 27 -3.67 -37.75 29.68
CA GLU A 27 -4.04 -37.26 31.01
C GLU A 27 -3.35 -35.94 31.34
N ALA A 28 -2.07 -35.77 30.99
CA ALA A 28 -1.37 -34.50 31.15
C ALA A 28 -2.01 -33.37 30.32
N PHE A 29 -2.42 -33.64 29.08
CA PHE A 29 -3.11 -32.67 28.24
C PHE A 29 -4.48 -32.29 28.82
N ARG A 30 -5.25 -33.29 29.28
CA ARG A 30 -6.55 -33.09 29.93
C ARG A 30 -6.42 -32.25 31.19
N ALA A 31 -5.52 -32.63 32.11
CA ALA A 31 -5.29 -31.92 33.36
C ALA A 31 -4.89 -30.46 33.12
N ARG A 32 -3.98 -30.21 32.17
CA ARG A 32 -3.57 -28.84 31.79
C ARG A 32 -4.74 -28.03 31.25
N THR A 33 -5.56 -28.60 30.37
CA THR A 33 -6.69 -27.91 29.75
C THR A 33 -7.78 -27.60 30.78
N VAL A 34 -8.11 -28.57 31.65
CA VAL A 34 -9.07 -28.39 32.73
C VAL A 34 -8.58 -27.30 33.69
N ALA A 35 -7.32 -27.37 34.15
CA ALA A 35 -6.76 -26.36 35.05
C ALA A 35 -6.82 -24.95 34.44
N ALA A 36 -6.48 -24.80 33.15
CA ALA A 36 -6.55 -23.52 32.46
C ALA A 36 -7.98 -22.99 32.33
N TRP A 37 -8.96 -23.86 32.00
CA TRP A 37 -10.35 -23.47 31.87
C TRP A 37 -10.99 -23.12 33.22
N THR A 38 -10.67 -23.87 34.27
CA THR A 38 -11.11 -23.58 35.64
C THR A 38 -10.52 -22.27 36.15
N ALA A 39 -9.24 -21.99 35.88
CA ALA A 39 -8.63 -20.70 36.20
C ALA A 39 -9.30 -19.54 35.46
N ALA A 40 -9.86 -19.78 34.27
CA ALA A 40 -10.68 -18.83 33.51
C ALA A 40 -12.17 -18.82 33.91
N GLY A 41 -12.55 -19.49 35.00
CA GLY A 41 -13.92 -19.51 35.53
C GLY A 41 -14.89 -20.42 34.77
N ARG A 42 -14.40 -21.34 33.93
CA ARG A 42 -15.24 -22.31 33.20
C ARG A 42 -15.40 -23.60 33.99
N ASP A 43 -16.54 -24.25 33.74
CA ASP A 43 -16.86 -25.56 34.31
C ASP A 43 -15.82 -26.64 33.90
N PRO A 44 -15.23 -27.36 34.88
CA PRO A 44 -14.24 -28.41 34.61
C PRO A 44 -14.78 -29.56 33.74
N ASP A 45 -16.06 -29.93 33.87
CA ASP A 45 -16.63 -31.06 33.14
C ASP A 45 -16.82 -30.73 31.67
N THR A 46 -17.20 -29.48 31.37
CA THR A 46 -17.21 -28.94 30.00
C THR A 46 -15.82 -28.98 29.36
N ALA A 47 -14.76 -28.67 30.11
CA ALA A 47 -13.38 -28.75 29.62
C ALA A 47 -12.96 -30.21 29.33
N ARG A 48 -13.36 -31.17 30.18
CA ARG A 48 -13.12 -32.61 29.92
C ARG A 48 -13.83 -33.08 28.66
N ALA A 49 -15.11 -32.75 28.51
CA ALA A 49 -15.89 -33.11 27.33
C ALA A 49 -15.33 -32.49 26.03
N PHE A 50 -14.78 -31.27 26.10
CA PHE A 50 -14.06 -30.66 24.99
C PHE A 50 -12.82 -31.45 24.60
N VAL A 51 -11.98 -31.83 25.59
CA VAL A 51 -10.77 -32.62 25.36
C VAL A 51 -11.09 -34.00 24.78
N ASP A 52 -12.15 -34.65 25.26
CA ASP A 52 -12.59 -35.95 24.73
C ASP A 52 -12.95 -35.86 23.25
N LYS A 53 -13.75 -34.86 22.87
CA LYS A 53 -14.08 -34.60 21.47
C LYS A 53 -12.84 -34.26 20.65
N LEU A 54 -11.92 -33.48 21.21
CA LEU A 54 -10.67 -33.12 20.54
C LEU A 54 -9.82 -34.35 20.21
N PHE A 55 -9.75 -35.34 21.11
CA PHE A 55 -9.07 -36.61 20.85
C PHE A 55 -9.77 -37.49 19.80
N GLU A 56 -11.08 -37.33 19.62
CA GLU A 56 -11.82 -37.91 18.49
C GLU A 56 -11.62 -37.15 17.17
N GLY A 57 -10.85 -36.06 17.18
CA GLY A 57 -10.67 -35.16 16.02
C GLY A 57 -11.81 -34.17 15.85
N LYS A 58 -12.68 -33.98 16.84
CA LYS A 58 -13.85 -33.09 16.76
C LYS A 58 -13.65 -31.83 17.59
N TYR A 59 -13.88 -30.67 17.00
CA TYR A 59 -13.88 -29.40 17.73
C TYR A 59 -14.73 -28.34 17.05
N ILE A 60 -15.03 -27.27 17.78
CA ILE A 60 -15.66 -26.06 17.24
C ILE A 60 -14.54 -25.02 17.07
N PRO A 61 -14.16 -24.66 15.82
CA PRO A 61 -13.11 -23.67 15.60
C PRO A 61 -13.52 -22.29 16.10
N HIS A 62 -12.60 -21.60 16.76
CA HIS A 62 -12.74 -20.16 16.98
C HIS A 62 -12.47 -19.44 15.67
N VAL A 63 -13.46 -18.70 15.17
CA VAL A 63 -13.31 -17.86 13.98
C VAL A 63 -12.85 -16.48 14.41
N ILE A 64 -11.69 -16.06 13.90
CA ILE A 64 -11.22 -14.67 14.00
C ILE A 64 -11.42 -14.04 12.63
N GLU A 65 -12.31 -13.05 12.56
CA GLU A 65 -12.63 -12.35 11.32
C GLU A 65 -12.13 -10.89 11.40
N PRO A 66 -10.89 -10.61 10.97
CA PRO A 66 -10.45 -9.24 10.83
C PRO A 66 -11.19 -8.59 9.65
N SER A 67 -11.92 -7.51 9.95
CA SER A 67 -12.61 -6.71 8.93
C SER A 67 -12.07 -5.28 8.95
N ALA A 68 -11.70 -4.77 7.78
CA ALA A 68 -11.24 -3.40 7.58
C ALA A 68 -12.02 -2.75 6.43
N GLY A 69 -12.63 -1.59 6.71
CA GLY A 69 -13.37 -0.85 5.69
C GLY A 69 -12.44 -0.10 4.74
N VAL A 70 -12.38 -0.53 3.48
CA VAL A 70 -11.51 0.06 2.44
C VAL A 70 -11.80 1.55 2.26
N ASP A 71 -13.07 1.95 2.28
CA ASP A 71 -13.47 3.36 2.13
C ASP A 71 -12.93 4.25 3.25
N ARG A 72 -13.02 3.76 4.49
CA ARG A 72 -12.49 4.49 5.66
C ARG A 72 -10.97 4.55 5.63
N LEU A 73 -10.32 3.49 5.17
CA LEU A 73 -8.88 3.47 5.00
C LEU A 73 -8.44 4.49 3.93
N ALA A 74 -9.12 4.52 2.78
CA ALA A 74 -8.85 5.49 1.73
C ALA A 74 -9.02 6.94 2.22
N LEU A 75 -10.10 7.23 2.94
CA LEU A 75 -10.32 8.53 3.56
C LEU A 75 -9.21 8.88 4.57
N ALA A 76 -8.85 7.94 5.45
CA ALA A 76 -7.79 8.13 6.43
C ALA A 76 -6.44 8.43 5.76
N LEU A 77 -6.11 7.75 4.66
CA LEU A 77 -4.90 8.01 3.88
C LEU A 77 -4.89 9.41 3.25
N ILE A 78 -6.02 9.84 2.68
CA ILE A 78 -6.16 11.19 2.10
C ILE A 78 -5.99 12.25 3.19
N CYS A 79 -6.69 12.10 4.33
CA CYS A 79 -6.58 13.03 5.45
C CYS A 79 -5.14 13.08 6.01
N ASN A 80 -4.48 11.93 6.11
CA ASN A 80 -3.11 11.86 6.59
C ASN A 80 -2.09 12.47 5.61
N ALA A 81 -2.34 12.41 4.30
CA ALA A 81 -1.48 12.97 3.26
C ALA A 81 -1.65 14.49 3.09
N TYR A 82 -2.81 15.06 3.41
CA TYR A 82 -3.13 16.47 3.16
C TYR A 82 -2.25 17.45 3.93
N ARG A 83 -1.57 18.35 3.21
CA ARG A 83 -0.80 19.46 3.79
C ARG A 83 -1.07 20.76 3.02
N GLU A 84 -1.02 21.86 3.75
CA GLU A 84 -0.90 23.20 3.19
C GLU A 84 0.46 23.77 3.61
N GLU A 85 1.24 24.22 2.64
CA GLU A 85 2.59 24.72 2.85
C GLU A 85 2.68 26.17 2.38
N LYS A 86 3.12 27.06 3.27
CA LYS A 86 3.44 28.43 2.89
C LYS A 86 4.77 28.45 2.17
N LEU A 87 4.76 28.97 0.95
CA LEU A 87 5.93 29.17 0.13
C LEU A 87 6.17 30.68 -0.01
N VAL A 88 7.44 31.07 0.01
CA VAL A 88 7.85 32.44 -0.27
C VAL A 88 8.69 32.38 -1.54
N ASP A 89 8.29 33.12 -2.58
CA ASP A 89 9.09 33.20 -3.80
C ASP A 89 10.33 34.09 -3.60
N ASP A 90 11.25 34.07 -4.57
CA ASP A 90 12.49 34.88 -4.52
C ASP A 90 12.22 36.40 -4.47
N LYS A 91 10.97 36.83 -4.69
CA LYS A 91 10.51 38.22 -4.63
C LYS A 91 9.78 38.54 -3.33
N GLY A 92 9.79 37.63 -2.36
CA GLY A 92 9.15 37.78 -1.05
C GLY A 92 7.63 37.65 -1.07
N ARG A 93 7.02 37.16 -2.16
CA ARG A 93 5.58 36.96 -2.24
C ARG A 93 5.20 35.63 -1.60
N GLU A 94 4.27 35.69 -0.66
CA GLU A 94 3.68 34.51 -0.04
C GLU A 94 2.71 33.83 -1.01
N ASP A 95 2.79 32.50 -1.06
CA ASP A 95 1.90 31.62 -1.79
C ASP A 95 1.58 30.40 -0.91
N VAL A 96 0.43 29.77 -1.13
CA VAL A 96 0.04 28.55 -0.41
C VAL A 96 -0.02 27.39 -1.38
N ARG A 97 0.70 26.33 -1.05
CA ARG A 97 0.68 25.07 -1.78
C ARG A 97 -0.12 24.03 -1.02
N THR A 98 -1.22 23.56 -1.61
CA THR A 98 -1.87 22.32 -1.18
C THR A 98 -1.14 21.13 -1.80
N VAL A 99 -0.83 20.12 -1.00
CA VAL A 99 -0.15 18.90 -1.45
C VAL A 99 -0.70 17.67 -0.73
N LEU A 100 -0.86 16.57 -1.46
CA LEU A 100 -1.12 15.25 -0.88
C LEU A 100 0.20 14.47 -0.81
N ARG A 101 0.83 14.45 0.38
CA ARG A 101 2.07 13.73 0.64
C ARG A 101 1.85 12.21 0.81
N PHE A 102 1.30 11.56 -0.20
CA PHE A 102 1.19 10.10 -0.21
C PHE A 102 2.58 9.46 -0.22
N ASP A 103 2.75 8.37 0.52
CA ASP A 103 3.91 7.50 0.31
C ASP A 103 3.94 7.07 -1.18
N PRO A 104 5.12 7.09 -1.85
CA PRO A 104 5.20 6.76 -3.27
C PRO A 104 4.63 5.39 -3.63
N ALA A 105 4.65 4.41 -2.72
CA ALA A 105 4.08 3.07 -2.94
C ALA A 105 2.55 3.10 -3.07
N ILE A 106 1.86 4.04 -2.40
CA ILE A 106 0.39 4.14 -2.42
C ILE A 106 -0.14 5.32 -3.23
N ALA A 107 0.72 6.24 -3.67
CA ALA A 107 0.29 7.39 -4.46
C ALA A 107 -0.50 6.94 -5.72
N PRO A 108 -1.65 7.56 -6.03
CA PRO A 108 -2.52 7.10 -7.11
C PRO A 108 -1.85 7.24 -8.47
N ILE A 109 -1.14 8.34 -8.70
CA ILE A 109 -0.30 8.59 -9.87
C ILE A 109 1.14 8.54 -9.39
N LYS A 110 1.98 7.76 -10.08
CA LYS A 110 3.39 7.54 -9.73
C LYS A 110 4.30 8.59 -10.33
N VAL A 111 4.06 8.90 -11.61
CA VAL A 111 4.89 9.82 -12.39
C VAL A 111 4.01 10.65 -13.31
N ALA A 112 4.21 11.96 -13.34
CA ALA A 112 3.64 12.82 -14.37
C ALA A 112 4.69 13.21 -15.39
N VAL A 113 4.37 13.23 -16.69
CA VAL A 113 5.30 13.57 -17.76
C VAL A 113 4.81 14.78 -18.55
N PHE A 114 5.71 15.74 -18.74
CA PHE A 114 5.41 17.06 -19.29
C PHE A 114 6.44 17.47 -20.36
N PRO A 115 6.02 18.02 -21.50
CA PRO A 115 6.91 18.84 -22.31
C PRO A 115 7.05 20.23 -21.68
N LEU A 116 8.24 20.83 -21.66
CA LEU A 116 8.47 22.16 -21.10
C LEU A 116 7.52 23.19 -21.71
N VAL A 117 7.37 23.16 -23.03
CA VAL A 117 6.42 23.96 -23.79
C VAL A 117 5.63 23.10 -24.78
N LYS A 118 4.36 23.44 -24.99
CA LYS A 118 3.45 22.68 -25.87
C LYS A 118 3.54 23.06 -27.35
N ASN A 119 4.09 24.22 -27.66
CA ASN A 119 4.16 24.77 -29.03
C ASN A 119 5.38 24.28 -29.82
N LYS A 120 6.18 23.37 -29.25
CA LYS A 120 7.32 22.73 -29.91
C LYS A 120 7.02 21.24 -30.12
N PRO A 121 6.67 20.82 -31.35
CA PRO A 121 6.26 19.44 -31.62
C PRO A 121 7.30 18.39 -31.22
N GLU A 122 8.59 18.69 -31.39
CA GLU A 122 9.70 17.78 -31.04
C GLU A 122 9.74 17.48 -29.53
N LEU A 123 9.56 18.50 -28.67
CA LEU A 123 9.48 18.29 -27.21
C LEU A 123 8.25 17.46 -26.83
N VAL A 124 7.12 17.73 -27.47
CA VAL A 124 5.88 16.99 -27.20
C VAL A 124 6.03 15.53 -27.62
N ALA A 125 6.61 15.26 -28.79
CA ALA A 125 6.87 13.91 -29.28
C ALA A 125 7.80 13.14 -28.34
N CYS A 126 8.95 13.72 -27.98
CA CYS A 126 9.90 13.11 -27.05
C CYS A 126 9.25 12.81 -25.68
N ALA A 127 8.48 13.76 -25.13
CA ALA A 127 7.78 13.56 -23.87
C ALA A 127 6.70 12.47 -23.96
N ARG A 128 6.02 12.33 -25.10
CA ARG A 128 5.06 11.24 -25.34
C ARG A 128 5.72 9.88 -25.40
N GLU A 129 6.91 9.79 -25.99
CA GLU A 129 7.69 8.55 -26.03
C GLU A 129 8.14 8.12 -24.64
N ILE A 130 8.68 9.06 -23.84
CA ILE A 130 9.08 8.80 -22.45
C ILE A 130 7.85 8.37 -21.62
N PHE A 131 6.74 9.08 -21.75
CA PHE A 131 5.48 8.74 -21.10
C PHE A 131 5.02 7.33 -21.44
N ALA A 132 4.96 6.97 -22.72
CA ALA A 132 4.58 5.64 -23.17
C ALA A 132 5.55 4.55 -22.65
N GLY A 133 6.83 4.88 -22.53
CA GLY A 133 7.84 4.00 -21.96
C GLY A 133 7.66 3.72 -20.46
N LEU A 134 7.31 4.74 -19.68
CA LEU A 134 7.09 4.63 -18.23
C LEU A 134 5.74 3.97 -17.89
N GLN A 135 4.70 4.25 -18.67
CA GLN A 135 3.35 3.70 -18.47
C GLN A 135 3.27 2.17 -18.58
N ARG A 136 4.27 1.54 -19.18
CA ARG A 136 4.35 0.06 -19.23
C ARG A 136 4.52 -0.58 -17.85
N ARG A 137 4.95 0.19 -16.84
CA ARG A 137 5.23 -0.32 -15.49
C ARG A 137 4.53 0.46 -14.39
N TRP A 138 4.36 1.77 -14.54
CA TRP A 138 3.76 2.62 -13.50
C TRP A 138 2.51 3.33 -13.97
N ASN A 139 1.63 3.68 -13.03
CA ASN A 139 0.51 4.58 -13.34
C ASN A 139 1.05 6.00 -13.58
N CYS A 140 1.06 6.45 -14.83
CA CYS A 140 1.57 7.76 -15.20
C CYS A 140 0.50 8.71 -15.71
N PHE A 141 0.71 10.00 -15.50
CA PHE A 141 -0.14 11.08 -15.98
C PHE A 141 0.56 11.91 -17.06
N TRP A 142 -0.18 12.33 -18.08
CA TRP A 142 0.32 13.19 -19.15
C TRP A 142 -0.31 14.58 -19.08
N ASP A 143 0.50 15.62 -19.31
CA ASP A 143 -0.03 16.98 -19.41
C ASP A 143 0.81 17.96 -20.23
N ALA A 144 0.15 18.69 -21.12
CA ALA A 144 0.75 19.79 -21.90
C ALA A 144 0.00 21.13 -21.73
N SER A 145 -0.94 21.21 -20.79
CA SER A 145 -1.78 22.38 -20.58
C SER A 145 -1.19 23.35 -19.55
N GLY A 146 -1.20 24.64 -19.86
CA GLY A 146 -0.70 25.69 -18.97
C GLY A 146 0.83 25.74 -18.81
N ALA A 147 1.30 26.66 -17.97
CA ALA A 147 2.71 26.80 -17.63
C ALA A 147 3.20 25.62 -16.78
N ILE A 148 4.50 25.33 -16.79
CA ILE A 148 5.08 24.20 -16.05
C ILE A 148 4.79 24.25 -14.54
N GLY A 149 4.85 25.44 -13.93
CA GLY A 149 4.51 25.62 -12.52
C GLY A 149 3.06 25.23 -12.19
N ARG A 150 2.09 25.54 -13.08
CA ARG A 150 0.69 25.12 -12.90
C ARG A 150 0.49 23.61 -13.04
N ARG A 151 1.34 22.95 -13.84
CA ARG A 151 1.34 21.49 -13.96
C ARG A 151 1.89 20.85 -12.70
N TYR A 152 3.00 21.35 -12.16
CA TYR A 152 3.53 20.88 -10.88
C TYR A 152 2.51 21.04 -9.75
N ARG A 153 1.80 22.18 -9.66
CA ARG A 153 0.77 22.36 -8.61
C ARG A 153 -0.38 21.36 -8.69
N ARG A 154 -0.91 21.09 -9.89
CA ARG A 154 -1.93 20.05 -10.07
C ARG A 154 -1.45 18.66 -9.67
N GLN A 155 -0.16 18.37 -9.85
CA GLN A 155 0.41 17.10 -9.42
C GLN A 155 0.72 17.03 -7.94
N ASP A 156 1.14 18.15 -7.34
CA ASP A 156 1.31 18.25 -5.90
C ASP A 156 -0.06 18.01 -5.21
N GLU A 157 -1.14 18.63 -5.73
CA GLU A 157 -2.53 18.42 -5.29
C GLU A 157 -3.01 16.98 -5.51
N ALA A 158 -2.64 16.34 -6.62
CA ALA A 158 -2.96 14.94 -6.89
C ALA A 158 -2.08 13.94 -6.10
N GLY A 159 -1.02 14.44 -5.46
CA GLY A 159 -0.07 13.66 -4.69
C GLY A 159 0.92 12.83 -5.50
N THR A 160 1.15 13.19 -6.77
CA THR A 160 2.10 12.51 -7.65
C THR A 160 3.54 12.71 -7.16
N PRO A 161 4.28 11.64 -6.79
CA PRO A 161 5.62 11.77 -6.21
C PRO A 161 6.65 12.40 -7.15
N TYR A 162 6.61 12.05 -8.44
CA TYR A 162 7.62 12.47 -9.41
C TYR A 162 7.00 13.16 -10.63
N CYS A 163 7.55 14.30 -11.01
CA CYS A 163 7.23 14.95 -12.27
C CYS A 163 8.45 14.97 -13.18
N VAL A 164 8.32 14.43 -14.39
CA VAL A 164 9.36 14.39 -15.42
C VAL A 164 9.07 15.46 -16.46
N THR A 165 9.98 16.40 -16.60
CA THR A 165 9.92 17.48 -17.57
C THR A 165 10.94 17.25 -18.67
N VAL A 166 10.45 17.26 -19.91
CA VAL A 166 11.24 17.18 -21.14
C VAL A 166 11.46 18.60 -21.65
N ASP A 167 12.70 19.06 -21.66
CA ASP A 167 13.10 20.40 -22.07
C ASP A 167 14.04 20.36 -23.27
N PHE A 168 14.52 21.52 -23.71
CA PHE A 168 15.37 21.61 -24.90
C PHE A 168 16.66 20.80 -24.77
N GLN A 169 17.24 20.74 -23.56
CA GLN A 169 18.43 19.96 -23.31
C GLN A 169 18.16 18.45 -23.46
N THR A 170 16.94 17.98 -23.17
CA THR A 170 16.55 16.58 -23.43
C THR A 170 16.71 16.19 -24.90
N LEU A 171 16.48 17.12 -25.84
CA LEU A 171 16.66 16.85 -27.27
C LEU A 171 18.13 16.75 -27.67
N GLU A 172 19.04 17.31 -26.88
CA GLU A 172 20.48 17.32 -27.13
C GLU A 172 21.17 16.10 -26.49
N ASP A 173 20.86 15.79 -25.24
CA ASP A 173 21.58 14.77 -24.44
C ASP A 173 20.72 13.58 -23.97
N GLY A 174 19.41 13.59 -24.27
CA GLY A 174 18.49 12.52 -23.90
C GLY A 174 18.15 12.44 -22.41
N THR A 175 18.66 13.36 -21.58
CA THR A 175 18.39 13.39 -20.14
C THR A 175 17.14 14.20 -19.83
N VAL A 176 16.48 13.87 -18.72
CA VAL A 176 15.21 14.49 -18.31
C VAL A 176 15.34 15.15 -16.95
N THR A 177 14.59 16.23 -16.76
CA THR A 177 14.49 16.90 -15.46
C THR A 177 13.42 16.20 -14.63
N VAL A 178 13.77 15.71 -13.45
CA VAL A 178 12.88 15.00 -12.52
C VAL A 178 12.71 15.85 -11.27
N ARG A 179 11.47 16.17 -10.94
CA ARG A 179 11.11 16.90 -9.74
C ARG A 179 10.49 15.97 -8.71
N ASP A 180 10.98 16.03 -7.48
CA ASP A 180 10.40 15.37 -6.32
C ASP A 180 9.33 16.27 -5.66
N ARG A 181 8.18 15.69 -5.33
CA ARG A 181 7.01 16.40 -4.77
C ARG A 181 7.29 17.01 -3.40
N ASP A 182 7.93 16.26 -2.52
CA ASP A 182 8.05 16.59 -1.10
C ASP A 182 9.15 17.61 -0.85
N THR A 183 10.26 17.47 -1.56
CA THR A 183 11.43 18.37 -1.47
C THR A 183 11.36 19.53 -2.46
N MET A 184 10.54 19.42 -3.50
CA MET A 184 10.48 20.34 -4.64
C MET A 184 11.80 20.44 -5.44
N GLN A 185 12.80 19.63 -5.12
CA GLN A 185 14.10 19.63 -5.79
C GLN A 185 13.98 19.03 -7.18
N GLN A 186 14.81 19.56 -8.09
CA GLN A 186 14.91 19.11 -9.47
C GLN A 186 16.30 18.53 -9.70
N GLU A 187 16.36 17.33 -10.25
CA GLU A 187 17.60 16.66 -10.65
C GLU A 187 17.52 16.23 -12.11
N ARG A 188 18.66 16.18 -12.81
CA ARG A 188 18.73 15.73 -14.19
C ARG A 188 19.18 14.28 -14.22
N LEU A 189 18.36 13.40 -14.80
CA LEU A 189 18.60 11.96 -14.84
C LEU A 189 18.61 11.44 -16.27
N THR A 190 19.45 10.44 -16.52
CA THR A 190 19.33 9.61 -17.73
C THR A 190 18.06 8.76 -17.65
N PRO A 191 17.50 8.28 -18.77
CA PRO A 191 16.34 7.39 -18.75
C PRO A 191 16.56 6.11 -17.91
N ALA A 192 17.80 5.59 -17.89
CA ALA A 192 18.16 4.44 -17.06
C ALA A 192 18.16 4.78 -15.56
N ALA A 193 18.77 5.91 -15.17
CA ALA A 193 18.78 6.36 -13.79
C ALA A 193 17.38 6.71 -13.28
N LEU A 194 16.53 7.31 -14.13
CA LEU A 194 15.12 7.55 -13.82
C LEU A 194 14.41 6.23 -13.50
N LYS A 195 14.52 5.20 -14.35
CA LYS A 195 13.88 3.92 -14.10
C LYS A 195 14.35 3.28 -12.80
N ALA A 196 15.66 3.25 -12.56
CA ALA A 196 16.23 2.70 -11.33
C ALA A 196 15.71 3.43 -10.08
N ARG A 197 15.62 4.77 -10.12
CA ARG A 197 15.06 5.56 -9.02
C ARG A 197 13.59 5.26 -8.78
N LEU A 198 12.79 5.17 -9.83
CA LEU A 198 11.37 4.83 -9.72
C LEU A 198 11.18 3.40 -9.18
N ASP A 199 12.03 2.46 -9.58
CA ASP A 199 12.01 1.09 -9.05
C ASP A 199 12.34 1.05 -7.55
N GLU A 200 13.38 1.76 -7.11
CA GLU A 200 13.77 1.82 -5.70
C GLU A 200 12.70 2.47 -4.82
N ARG A 201 12.04 3.52 -5.32
CA ARG A 201 11.15 4.36 -4.51
C ARG A 201 9.69 3.96 -4.56
N ILE A 202 9.26 3.27 -5.62
CA ILE A 202 7.86 2.90 -5.86
C ILE A 202 7.66 1.38 -5.86
N GLY A 203 8.69 0.63 -6.28
CA GLY A 203 8.64 -0.81 -6.53
C GLY A 203 8.77 -1.68 -5.29
#